data_AF-A0A8J2TKR3-F1
#
_entry.id   AF-A0A8J2TKR3-F1
#
_cell.length_a   1.000
_cell.length_b   1.000
_cell.length_c   1.000
_cell.angle_alpha   90.00
_cell.angle_beta   90.00
_cell.angle_gamma   90.00
#
_symmetry.space_group_name_H-M   'P 1'
#
loop_
_entity.id
_entity.type
_entity.pdbx_description
1 polymer ?
#
loop_
_entity_poly.entity_id
_entity_poly.type
_entity_poly.pdbx_seq_one_letter_code
_entity_poly.pdbx_strand_id
1 'polypeptide(L)'
;MKTQYIYLHGFASSPNSAKAQYINERFSELNHSLIIPDFNQNDFSHLTLSRQIRQISQLLPLDTPVTLLGSSFGGLTAAYLAENIIKLNA
;
A
#
# COMPACT_ATOMS: atom_id res chain seq x y z
N MET A 1 -20.70 -2.71 -0.47
CA MET A 1 -19.50 -3.53 -0.21
C MET A 1 -18.45 -2.64 0.45
N LYS A 2 -17.73 -3.12 1.47
CA LYS A 2 -16.73 -2.33 2.19
C LYS A 2 -15.40 -2.40 1.43
N THR A 3 -14.87 -1.27 0.96
CA THR A 3 -13.55 -1.19 0.32
C THR A 3 -12.44 -1.33 1.36
N GLN A 4 -11.36 -2.01 1.01
CA GLN A 4 -10.13 -2.04 1.80
C GLN A 4 -9.18 -0.93 1.33
N TYR A 5 -8.62 -0.17 2.27
CA TYR A 5 -7.69 0.91 1.99
C TYR A 5 -6.29 0.53 2.45
N ILE A 6 -5.29 0.73 1.58
CA ILE A 6 -3.89 0.44 1.87
C ILE A 6 -3.03 1.64 1.48
N TYR A 7 -2.24 2.16 2.42
CA TYR A 7 -1.28 3.24 2.16
C TYR A 7 0.13 2.69 1.97
N LEU A 8 0.76 3.03 0.85
CA LEU A 8 2.08 2.55 0.46
C LEU A 8 3.11 3.68 0.67
N HIS A 9 3.96 3.55 1.68
CA HIS A 9 4.98 4.56 1.99
C HIS A 9 6.09 4.62 0.92
N GLY A 10 6.81 5.74 0.88
CA GLY A 10 7.91 5.97 -0.05
C GLY A 10 9.23 5.30 0.35
N PHE A 11 10.26 5.50 -0.47
CA PHE A 11 11.63 5.07 -0.16
C PHE A 11 12.15 5.76 1.10
N ALA A 12 12.94 5.04 1.91
CA ALA A 12 13.47 5.49 3.20
C ALA A 12 12.40 6.05 4.17
N SER A 13 11.16 5.60 4.02
CA SER A 13 10.02 5.96 4.87
C SER A 13 9.51 4.69 5.57
N SER A 14 8.52 4.81 6.46
CA SER A 14 7.96 3.67 7.20
C SER A 14 6.50 3.93 7.58
N PRO A 15 5.81 2.93 8.16
CA PRO A 15 4.47 3.14 8.72
C PRO A 15 4.40 4.23 9.79
N ASN A 16 5.52 4.52 10.45
CA ASN A 16 5.60 5.53 11.51
C ASN A 16 5.96 6.94 10.99
N SER A 17 6.06 7.13 9.68
CA SER A 17 6.30 8.46 9.11
C SER A 17 5.13 9.42 9.40
N ALA A 18 5.43 10.72 9.52
CA ALA A 18 4.41 11.74 9.80
C ALA A 18 3.25 11.71 8.79
N LYS A 19 3.55 11.46 7.50
CA LYS A 19 2.54 11.35 6.44
C LYS A 19 1.65 10.12 6.62
N ALA A 20 2.24 8.98 6.95
CA ALA A 20 1.49 7.73 7.17
C ALA A 20 0.53 7.86 8.36
N GLN A 21 1.03 8.40 9.49
CA GLN A 21 0.24 8.61 10.70
C GLN A 21 -0.87 9.64 10.48
N TYR A 22 -0.56 10.78 9.84
CA TYR A 22 -1.56 11.79 9.50
C TYR A 22 -2.72 11.22 8.64
N ILE A 23 -2.40 10.43 7.61
CA ILE A 23 -3.44 9.82 6.77
C ILE A 23 -4.25 8.79 7.58
N ASN A 24 -3.60 7.97 8.41
CA ASN A 24 -4.28 7.01 9.28
C ASN A 24 -5.28 7.66 10.23
N GLU A 25 -4.90 8.77 10.85
CA GLU A 25 -5.77 9.56 11.73
C GLU A 25 -7.00 10.07 10.98
N ARG A 26 -6.82 10.68 9.81
CA ARG A 26 -7.93 11.17 8.97
C ARG A 26 -8.86 10.04 8.53
N PHE A 27 -8.34 8.85 8.24
CA PHE A 27 -9.16 7.68 7.94
C PHE A 27 -9.96 7.21 9.16
N SER A 28 -9.33 7.19 10.33
CA SER A 28 -9.96 6.79 11.59
C SER A 28 -11.10 7.72 11.98
N GLU A 29 -10.95 9.04 11.78
CA GLU A 29 -12.02 10.04 11.99
C GLU A 29 -13.26 9.79 11.12
N LEU A 30 -13.07 9.17 9.94
CA LEU A 30 -14.14 8.78 9.03
C LEU A 30 -14.65 7.35 9.28
N ASN A 31 -14.24 6.70 10.37
CA ASN A 31 -14.54 5.30 10.69
C ASN A 31 -14.06 4.31 9.60
N HIS A 32 -12.98 4.65 8.90
CA HIS A 32 -12.32 3.78 7.94
C HIS A 32 -11.00 3.25 8.50
N SER A 33 -10.76 1.94 8.33
CA SER A 33 -9.48 1.31 8.63
C SER A 33 -8.50 1.49 7.47
N LEU A 34 -7.26 1.84 7.77
CA LEU A 34 -6.18 1.96 6.79
C LEU A 34 -5.06 0.96 7.11
N ILE A 35 -4.70 0.13 6.14
CA ILE A 35 -3.57 -0.79 6.26
C ILE A 35 -2.30 -0.06 5.81
N ILE A 36 -1.24 -0.15 6.62
CA ILE A 36 0.04 0.49 6.32
C ILE A 36 1.15 -0.56 6.46
N PRO A 37 1.46 -1.32 5.39
CA PRO A 37 2.51 -2.32 5.45
C PRO A 37 3.88 -1.66 5.60
N ASP A 38 4.76 -2.29 6.36
CA ASP A 38 6.18 -1.91 6.40
C ASP A 38 6.92 -2.57 5.23
N PHE A 39 7.34 -1.79 4.24
CA PHE A 39 8.14 -2.33 3.15
C PHE A 39 9.57 -2.64 3.55
N ASN A 40 10.12 -1.90 4.52
CA ASN A 40 11.51 -2.05 4.92
C ASN A 40 11.72 -3.38 5.63
N GLN A 41 10.77 -3.78 6.48
CA GLN A 41 10.93 -4.92 7.40
C GLN A 41 12.31 -4.84 8.08
N ASN A 42 12.96 -5.97 8.34
CA ASN A 42 14.32 -6.00 8.89
C ASN A 42 15.43 -5.88 7.82
N ASP A 43 15.12 -5.40 6.62
CA ASP A 43 16.08 -5.39 5.50
C ASP A 43 15.81 -4.23 4.51
N PHE A 44 16.02 -3.00 4.96
CA PHE A 44 15.84 -1.83 4.10
C PHE A 44 16.82 -1.78 2.92
N SER A 45 18.08 -2.21 3.12
CA SER A 45 19.14 -2.08 2.11
C SER A 45 18.86 -2.84 0.82
N HIS A 46 18.04 -3.89 0.89
CA HIS A 46 17.61 -4.66 -0.28
C HIS A 46 16.14 -4.37 -0.67
N LEU A 47 15.62 -3.19 -0.33
CA LEU A 47 14.28 -2.79 -0.75
C LEU A 47 14.23 -2.58 -2.27
N THR A 48 13.35 -3.32 -2.95
CA THR A 48 13.14 -3.23 -4.40
C THR A 48 11.66 -3.12 -4.74
N LEU A 49 11.35 -2.69 -5.97
CA LEU A 49 9.98 -2.61 -6.47
C LEU A 49 9.30 -3.98 -6.48
N SER A 50 10.00 -5.02 -6.96
CA SER A 50 9.48 -6.39 -7.02
C SER A 50 9.19 -6.97 -5.64
N ARG A 51 9.98 -6.60 -4.62
CA ARG A 51 9.70 -6.95 -3.23
C ARG A 51 8.45 -6.26 -2.72
N GLN A 52 8.28 -4.95 -2.95
CA GLN A 52 7.06 -4.24 -2.55
C GLN A 52 5.82 -4.84 -3.21
N ILE A 53 5.88 -5.14 -4.52
CA ILE A 53 4.81 -5.81 -5.27
C ILE A 53 4.41 -7.12 -4.59
N ARG A 54 5.38 -7.99 -4.29
CA ARG A 54 5.11 -9.28 -3.64
C ARG A 54 4.44 -9.13 -2.27
N GLN A 55 4.92 -8.16 -1.47
CA GLN A 55 4.35 -7.88 -0.16
C GLN A 55 2.90 -7.39 -0.28
N ILE A 56 2.59 -6.53 -1.24
CA ILE A 56 1.21 -6.06 -1.44
C ILE A 56 0.32 -7.14 -2.01
N SER A 57 0.78 -7.94 -2.98
CA SER A 57 -0.02 -9.03 -3.56
C SER A 57 -0.52 -10.03 -2.50
N GLN A 58 0.22 -10.22 -1.40
CA GLN A 58 -0.19 -11.07 -0.28
C GLN A 58 -1.29 -10.46 0.60
N LEU A 59 -1.52 -9.15 0.50
CA LEU A 59 -2.55 -8.42 1.27
C LEU A 59 -3.83 -8.20 0.46
N LEU A 60 -3.81 -8.43 -0.86
CA LEU A 60 -4.97 -8.19 -1.71
C LEU A 60 -6.00 -9.33 -1.54
N PRO A 61 -7.25 -9.00 -1.14
CA PRO A 61 -8.34 -9.96 -1.08
C PRO A 61 -8.85 -10.30 -2.50
N LEU A 62 -9.48 -11.47 -2.64
CA LEU A 62 -10.04 -11.92 -3.92
C LEU A 62 -11.33 -11.18 -4.29
N ASP A 63 -12.25 -11.01 -3.33
CA ASP A 63 -13.63 -10.58 -3.61
C ASP A 63 -13.97 -9.18 -3.07
N THR A 64 -12.96 -8.40 -2.68
CA THR A 64 -13.17 -7.08 -2.07
C THR A 64 -12.40 -6.01 -2.84
N PRO A 65 -13.05 -4.90 -3.26
CA PRO A 65 -12.35 -3.79 -3.89
C PRO A 65 -11.27 -3.22 -2.97
N VAL A 66 -10.10 -2.91 -3.56
CA VAL A 66 -8.97 -2.30 -2.87
C VAL A 66 -8.68 -0.93 -3.44
N THR A 67 -8.43 0.05 -2.56
CA THR A 67 -7.88 1.36 -2.93
C THR A 67 -6.45 1.47 -2.39
N LEU A 68 -5.49 1.69 -3.29
CA LEU A 68 -4.09 1.90 -2.96
C LEU A 68 -3.77 3.40 -2.94
N LEU A 69 -3.22 3.89 -1.84
CA LEU A 69 -2.73 5.27 -1.69
C LEU A 69 -1.20 5.25 -1.62
N GLY A 70 -0.53 5.49 -2.75
CA GLY A 70 0.93 5.41 -2.81
C GLY A 70 1.64 6.76 -2.75
N SER A 71 2.73 6.86 -1.99
CA SER A 71 3.61 8.05 -1.96
C SER A 71 4.98 7.74 -2.56
N SER A 72 5.41 8.54 -3.55
CA SER A 72 6.73 8.40 -4.20
C SER A 72 6.96 6.95 -4.67
N PHE A 73 7.91 6.23 -4.09
CA PHE A 73 8.18 4.83 -4.46
C PHE A 73 6.97 3.91 -4.23
N GLY A 74 6.18 4.13 -3.17
CA GLY A 74 4.91 3.41 -2.98
C GLY A 74 3.86 3.78 -4.04
N GLY A 75 3.93 4.98 -4.62
CA GLY A 75 3.10 5.39 -5.76
C GLY A 75 3.44 4.62 -7.03
N LEU A 76 4.73 4.42 -7.31
CA LEU A 76 5.19 3.57 -8.40
C LEU A 76 4.70 2.12 -8.23
N THR A 77 4.80 1.57 -7.02
CA THR A 77 4.26 0.24 -6.70
C THR A 77 2.76 0.14 -6.94
N ALA A 78 1.97 1.13 -6.48
CA ALA A 78 0.53 1.17 -6.71
C ALA A 78 0.19 1.23 -8.20
N ALA A 79 0.86 2.08 -8.96
CA ALA A 79 0.64 2.23 -10.40
C ALA A 79 0.97 0.94 -11.16
N TYR A 80 2.09 0.30 -10.85
CA TYR A 80 2.49 -0.98 -11.46
C TYR A 80 1.47 -2.09 -11.16
N LEU A 81 1.01 -2.18 -9.91
CA LEU A 81 -0.02 -3.15 -9.53
C LEU A 81 -1.32 -2.90 -10.29
N ALA A 82 -1.77 -1.64 -10.39
CA ALA A 82 -2.97 -1.30 -11.15
C ALA A 82 -2.84 -1.71 -12.62
N GLU A 83 -1.71 -1.42 -13.27
CA GLU A 83 -1.47 -1.81 -14.66
C GLU A 83 -1.51 -3.33 -14.88
N ASN A 84 -0.96 -4.11 -13.93
CA ASN A 84 -0.76 -5.55 -14.12
C ASN A 84 -1.87 -6.43 -13.52
N ILE A 85 -2.61 -5.96 -12.52
CA ILE A 85 -3.75 -6.68 -11.93
C ILE A 85 -5.03 -6.46 -12.74
N ILE A 86 -5.18 -5.31 -13.40
CA ILE A 86 -6.31 -5.06 -14.32
C ILE A 86 -6.32 -6.06 -15.50
N LYS A 87 -5.20 -6.73 -15.81
CA LYS A 87 -5.12 -7.78 -16.84
C LYS A 87 -5.81 -9.10 -16.49
N LEU A 88 -6.44 -9.25 -15.31
CA LEU A 88 -7.11 -10.49 -14.89
C LEU A 88 -8.66 -10.43 -14.93
N ASN A 89 -9.26 -9.30 -15.33
CA ASN A 89 -10.72 -9.17 -15.45
C ASN A 89 -11.16 -8.45 -16.75
N ALA A 90 -10.40 -8.62 -17.83
CA ALA A 90 -10.81 -8.20 -19.17
C ALA A 90 -11.25 -9.41 -20.00
#